data_AF-H5TJF9-F1
#
_entry.id   AF-H5TJF9-F1
#
_cell.length_a   1.000
_cell.length_b   1.000
_cell.length_c   1.000
_cell.angle_alpha   90.00
_cell.angle_beta   90.00
_cell.angle_gamma   90.00
#
_symmetry.space_group_name_H-M   'P 1'
#
loop_
_entity.id
_entity.type
_entity.pdbx_description
1 polymer ?
#
loop_
_entity_poly.entity_id
_entity_poly.type
_entity_poly.pdbx_seq_one_letter_code
_entity_poly.pdbx_strand_id
1 'polypeptide(L)'
;MILAVGVITAVTAQIRCADAAREVARLTAAGDDHARAVGEQIVPGAQISIAVQADRVVVDVRRSAPMMPGLTLSARAVAVPEPEGTDQVIIAPGVSR
;
A
#
# COMPACT_ATOMS: atom_id res chain seq x y z
N MET A 1 -5.63 32.33 6.39
CA MET A 1 -4.69 31.68 5.46
C MET A 1 -3.96 30.49 6.08
N ILE A 2 -3.41 30.59 7.30
CA ILE A 2 -2.73 29.48 8.00
C ILE A 2 -3.59 28.20 8.08
N LEU A 3 -4.89 28.33 8.38
CA LEU A 3 -5.82 27.20 8.40
C LEU A 3 -5.93 26.50 7.04
N ALA A 4 -6.01 27.26 5.94
CA ALA A 4 -6.10 26.67 4.60
C ALA A 4 -4.81 25.91 4.25
N VAL A 5 -3.64 26.48 4.58
CA VAL A 5 -2.35 25.81 4.39
C VAL A 5 -2.29 24.52 5.21
N GLY A 6 -2.68 24.55 6.49
CA GLY A 6 -2.70 23.37 7.36
C GLY A 6 -3.61 22.25 6.86
N VAL A 7 -4.78 22.61 6.30
CA VAL A 7 -5.68 21.62 5.69
C VAL A 7 -5.06 21.01 4.43
N ILE A 8 -4.49 21.83 3.54
CA ILE A 8 -3.86 21.34 2.30
C ILE A 8 -2.67 20.43 2.61
N THR A 9 -1.85 20.77 3.61
CA THR A 9 -0.71 19.94 4.02
C THR A 9 -1.17 18.61 4.61
N ALA A 10 -2.22 18.62 5.45
CA ALA A 10 -2.81 17.40 6.00
C ALA A 10 -3.40 16.51 4.90
N VAL A 11 -4.15 17.07 3.95
CA VAL A 11 -4.72 16.32 2.82
C VAL A 11 -3.62 15.74 1.94
N THR A 12 -2.58 16.52 1.61
CA THR A 12 -1.44 16.01 0.82
C THR A 12 -0.73 14.87 1.54
N ALA A 13 -0.52 14.98 2.86
CA ALA A 13 0.09 13.92 3.64
C ALA A 13 -0.80 12.67 3.70
N GLN A 14 -2.12 12.84 3.78
CA GLN A 14 -3.08 11.73 3.76
C GLN A 14 -3.08 11.01 2.41
N ILE A 15 -3.05 11.74 1.29
CA ILE A 15 -2.94 11.16 -0.06
C ILE A 15 -1.65 10.33 -0.16
N ARG A 16 -0.51 10.88 0.28
CA ARG A 16 0.76 10.13 0.29
C ARG A 16 0.72 8.86 1.13
N CYS A 17 0.00 8.87 2.26
CA CYS A 17 -0.20 7.66 3.06
C CYS A 17 -1.02 6.61 2.28
N ALA A 18 -2.05 7.03 1.55
CA ALA A 18 -2.85 6.14 0.72
C ALA A 18 -2.07 5.56 -0.46
N ASP A 19 -1.24 6.39 -1.11
CA ASP A 19 -0.35 5.95 -2.19
C ASP A 19 0.69 4.95 -1.67
N ALA A 20 1.32 5.23 -0.53
CA ALA A 20 2.24 4.30 0.13
C ALA A 20 1.57 2.98 0.48
N ALA A 21 0.36 3.02 1.08
CA ALA A 21 -0.35 1.79 1.43
C ALA A 21 -0.65 0.95 0.18
N ARG A 22 -1.12 1.58 -0.90
CA ARG A 22 -1.41 0.90 -2.16
C ARG A 22 -0.17 0.29 -2.80
N GLU A 23 0.93 1.03 -2.82
CA GLU A 23 2.16 0.58 -3.45
C GLU A 23 2.79 -0.59 -2.67
N VAL A 24 2.89 -0.47 -1.35
CA VAL A 24 3.37 -1.57 -0.50
C VAL A 24 2.47 -2.79 -0.64
N ALA A 25 1.14 -2.61 -0.67
CA ALA A 25 0.22 -3.74 -0.83
C ALA A 25 0.44 -4.46 -2.17
N ARG A 26 0.58 -3.72 -3.28
CA ARG A 26 0.84 -4.28 -4.61
C ARG A 26 2.19 -4.99 -4.68
N LEU A 27 3.26 -4.36 -4.18
CA LEU A 27 4.60 -4.92 -4.19
C LEU A 27 4.69 -6.18 -3.32
N THR A 28 4.11 -6.15 -2.12
CA THR A 28 4.06 -7.34 -1.26
C THR A 28 3.21 -8.46 -1.89
N ALA A 29 2.09 -8.13 -2.54
CA ALA A 29 1.29 -9.12 -3.26
C ALA A 29 2.03 -9.73 -4.47
N ALA A 30 2.96 -8.99 -5.07
CA ALA A 30 3.87 -9.47 -6.11
C ALA A 30 5.09 -10.23 -5.56
N GLY A 31 5.25 -10.34 -4.23
CA GLY A 31 6.38 -11.02 -3.59
C GLY A 31 7.67 -10.20 -3.53
N ASP A 32 7.60 -8.87 -3.66
CA ASP A 32 8.79 -8.00 -3.57
C ASP A 32 9.19 -7.72 -2.11
N ASP A 33 10.38 -8.18 -1.73
CA ASP A 33 10.97 -8.00 -0.39
C ASP A 33 11.26 -6.52 -0.05
N HIS A 34 11.35 -5.64 -1.04
CA HIS A 34 11.62 -4.21 -0.85
C HIS A 34 10.36 -3.36 -0.68
N ALA A 35 9.16 -3.96 -0.69
CA ALA A 35 7.88 -3.26 -0.58
C ALA A 35 7.85 -2.25 0.57
N ARG A 36 8.31 -2.65 1.76
CA ARG A 36 8.36 -1.77 2.94
C ARG A 36 9.25 -0.55 2.73
N ALA A 37 10.43 -0.75 2.15
CA ALA A 37 11.39 0.34 1.92
C ALA A 37 10.82 1.38 0.93
N VAL A 38 10.07 0.93 -0.08
CA VAL A 38 9.36 1.82 -1.01
C VAL A 38 8.33 2.67 -0.26
N GLY A 39 7.50 2.06 0.61
CA GLY A 39 6.55 2.79 1.42
C GLY A 39 7.20 3.84 2.35
N GLU A 40 8.33 3.50 2.97
CA GLU A 40 9.10 4.41 3.82
C GLU A 40 9.70 5.58 3.03
N GLN A 41 10.05 5.38 1.75
CA GLN A 41 10.47 6.48 0.87
C GLN A 41 9.32 7.42 0.50
N ILE A 42 8.10 6.88 0.30
CA ILE A 42 6.91 7.70 0.01
C ILE A 42 6.51 8.53 1.23
N VAL A 43 6.56 7.93 2.43
CA VAL A 43 6.23 8.59 3.70
C VAL A 43 7.32 8.32 4.76
N PRO A 44 8.36 9.17 4.82
CA PRO A 44 9.42 9.04 5.81
C PRO A 44 8.89 9.11 7.25
N GLY A 45 9.35 8.17 8.08
CA GLY A 45 8.97 8.06 9.49
C GLY A 45 7.55 7.52 9.73
N ALA A 46 6.89 6.98 8.71
CA ALA A 46 5.61 6.31 8.87
C ALA A 46 5.77 4.93 9.53
N GLN A 47 4.79 4.55 10.34
CA GLN A 47 4.62 3.18 10.79
C GLN A 47 3.86 2.40 9.72
N ILE A 48 4.54 1.44 9.09
CA ILE A 48 3.95 0.55 8.09
C ILE A 48 3.73 -0.82 8.73
N SER A 49 2.48 -1.29 8.71
CA SER A 49 2.07 -2.62 9.16
C SER A 49 1.59 -3.41 7.95
N ILE A 50 2.16 -4.60 7.74
CA ILE A 50 1.84 -5.47 6.62
C ILE A 50 1.30 -6.77 7.21
N ALA A 51 0.10 -7.17 6.79
CA ALA A 51 -0.52 -8.42 7.16
C ALA A 51 -0.80 -9.23 5.89
N VAL A 52 0.01 -10.27 5.68
CA VAL A 52 -0.19 -11.24 4.59
C VAL A 52 -1.16 -12.31 5.10
N GLN A 53 -2.24 -12.51 4.36
CA GLN A 53 -3.24 -13.55 4.59
C GLN A 53 -3.23 -14.51 3.40
N ALA A 54 -4.01 -15.59 3.47
CA ALA A 54 -4.00 -16.64 2.45
C ALA A 54 -4.39 -16.12 1.05
N ASP A 55 -5.28 -15.13 0.95
CA ASP A 55 -5.84 -14.65 -0.32
C ASP A 55 -5.60 -13.15 -0.58
N ARG A 56 -4.96 -12.45 0.36
CA ARG A 56 -4.79 -11.00 0.28
C ARG A 56 -3.64 -10.51 1.15
N VAL A 57 -3.08 -9.38 0.75
CA VAL A 57 -2.18 -8.57 1.56
C VAL A 57 -2.94 -7.33 2.02
N VAL A 58 -2.91 -7.05 3.31
CA VAL A 58 -3.45 -5.83 3.91
C VAL A 58 -2.31 -4.98 4.42
N VAL A 59 -2.27 -3.70 4.04
CA VAL A 59 -1.27 -2.74 4.50
C VAL A 59 -1.94 -1.57 5.18
N ASP A 60 -1.46 -1.23 6.37
CA ASP A 60 -1.82 -0.04 7.13
C ASP A 60 -0.60 0.86 7.28
N VAL A 61 -0.71 2.11 6.82
CA VAL A 61 0.32 3.15 6.94
C VAL A 61 -0.19 4.21 7.90
N ARG A 62 0.61 4.57 8.90
CA ARG A 62 0.30 5.62 9.86
C ARG A 62 1.42 6.63 9.97
N ARG A 63 1.06 7.90 10.15
CA ARG A 63 2.02 8.99 10.35
C ARG A 63 1.38 10.11 11.16
N SER A 64 2.13 10.74 12.05
CA SER A 64 1.69 11.99 12.68
C SER A 64 1.47 13.09 11.63
N ALA A 65 0.38 13.84 11.76
CA ALA A 65 0.03 14.92 10.84
C ALA A 65 1.05 16.07 10.97
N PRO A 66 1.61 16.57 9.85
CA PRO A 66 2.48 17.74 9.89
C PRO A 66 1.73 18.95 10.44
N MET A 67 2.33 19.69 11.38
CA MET A 67 1.77 20.92 11.96
C MET A 67 0.46 20.74 12.76
N MET A 68 0.05 19.50 13.08
CA MET A 68 -1.13 19.22 13.91
C MET A 68 -0.78 18.22 15.03
N PRO A 69 -0.28 18.70 16.18
CA PRO A 69 0.08 17.84 17.30
C PRO A 69 -1.12 17.00 17.77
N GLY A 70 -0.89 15.71 18.03
CA GLY A 70 -1.93 14.79 18.49
C GLY A 70 -2.84 14.22 17.39
N LEU A 71 -2.71 14.69 16.14
CA LEU A 71 -3.42 14.11 15.00
C LEU A 71 -2.56 13.07 14.29
N THR A 72 -3.12 11.87 14.08
CA THR A 72 -2.50 10.80 13.30
C THR A 72 -3.28 10.58 12.02
N LEU A 73 -2.56 10.61 10.89
CA LEU A 73 -3.06 10.23 9.58
C LEU A 73 -2.86 8.73 9.41
N SER A 74 -3.84 8.06 8.82
CA SER A 74 -3.77 6.64 8.53
C SER A 74 -4.41 6.32 7.20
N ALA A 75 -3.83 5.40 6.46
CA ALA A 75 -4.42 4.85 5.25
C ALA A 75 -4.23 3.35 5.20
N ARG A 76 -5.26 2.66 4.68
CA ARG A 76 -5.29 1.21 4.54
C ARG A 76 -5.48 0.84 3.08
N ALA A 77 -4.75 -0.15 2.60
CA ALA A 77 -4.90 -0.72 1.28
C ALA A 77 -4.88 -2.25 1.33
N VAL A 78 -5.48 -2.87 0.32
CA VAL A 78 -5.55 -4.32 0.17
C VAL A 78 -5.18 -4.67 -1.27
N ALA A 79 -4.39 -5.73 -1.45
CA ALA A 79 -4.06 -6.30 -2.75
C ALA A 79 -4.20 -7.83 -2.69
N VAL A 80 -4.46 -8.46 -3.84
CA VAL A 80 -4.56 -9.92 -3.97
C VAL A 80 -3.28 -10.41 -4.67
N PRO A 81 -2.60 -11.46 -4.16
CA PRO A 81 -1.48 -12.07 -4.85
C PRO A 81 -1.87 -12.57 -6.23
N GLU A 82 -0.96 -12.50 -7.20
CA GLU A 82 -1.22 -13.05 -8.53
C GLU A 82 -1.37 -14.58 -8.44
N PRO A 83 -2.34 -15.19 -9.15
CA PRO A 83 -2.46 -16.64 -9.17
C PRO A 83 -1.21 -17.25 -9.81
N GLU A 84 -0.62 -18.26 -9.17
CA GLU A 84 0.43 -19.02 -9.81
C GLU A 84 -0.13 -19.66 -11.09
N GLY A 85 0.56 -19.48 -12.22
CA GLY A 85 0.05 -19.86 -13.55
C GLY A 85 -0.40 -21.32 -13.70
N THR A 86 -0.09 -22.19 -12.74
CA THR A 86 -0.60 -23.56 -12.65
C THR A 86 -2.12 -23.63 -12.41
N ASP A 87 -2.74 -22.61 -11.81
CA ASP A 87 -4.17 -22.57 -11.50
C ASP A 87 -5.03 -22.05 -12.68
N GLN A 88 -4.42 -21.41 -13.68
CA GLN A 88 -5.13 -20.78 -14.82
C GLN A 88 -5.04 -21.55 -16.14
N VAL A 89 -4.27 -22.64 -16.23
CA VAL A 89 -4.11 -23.38 -17.48
C VAL A 89 -5.25 -24.39 -17.65
N ILE A 90 -6.41 -23.92 -18.12
CA ILE A 90 -7.32 -24.75 -18.91
C ILE A 90 -6.76 -24.75 -20.33
N ILE A 91 -5.90 -25.71 -20.67
CA ILE A 91 -5.51 -25.93 -22.07
C ILE A 91 -6.79 -26.21 -22.85
N ALA A 92 -7.13 -25.33 -23.80
CA ALA A 92 -8.16 -25.64 -24.79
C ALA A 92 -7.77 -26.95 -25.49
N PRO A 93 -8.65 -27.96 -25.54
CA PRO A 93 -8.32 -29.22 -26.19
C PRO A 93 -8.14 -28.97 -27.69
N GLY A 94 -6.91 -29.02 -28.21
CA GLY A 94 -6.70 -28.90 -29.66
C GLY A 94 -5.30 -28.53 -30.16
N VAL A 95 -4.29 -28.24 -29.33
CA VAL A 95 -2.94 -27.96 -29.84
C VAL A 95 -2.11 -29.24 -29.88
N SER A 96 -2.08 -29.89 -31.04
CA SER A 96 -1.08 -30.92 -31.37
C SER A 96 0.20 -30.25 -31.87
N ARG A 97 1.32 -30.85 -31.46
CA ARG A 97 2.72 -30.41 -31.60
C ARG A 97 3.18 -30.17 -33.03
#